data_AF-A0A1Z2L5P0-F1
#
_entry.id   AF-A0A1Z2L5P0-F1
#
_cell.length_a   1.000
_cell.length_b   1.000
_cell.length_c   1.000
_cell.angle_alpha   90.00
_cell.angle_beta   90.00
_cell.angle_gamma   90.00
#
_symmetry.space_group_name_H-M   'P 1'
#
loop_
_entity.id
_entity.type
_entity.pdbx_description
1 polymer ?
#
loop_
_entity_poly.entity_id
_entity_poly.type
_entity_poly.pdbx_seq_one_letter_code
_entity_poly.pdbx_strand_id
1 'polypeptide(L)'
;MTLSAAECSALEELATQWLELGADDADVVRALTAGLPPDVHSPGALARRRLVDKMPPERPPADVAATARPPLRIVECTVCRAPGRPEAFPGGVCRQCRGEAEPAPSSGVPPAGVPARIAAIRAAVRTCGRSVD
;
A
#
# COMPACT_ATOMS: atom_id res chain seq x y z
N MET A 1 -32.26 -13.98 -7.35
CA MET A 1 -32.19 -15.07 -8.36
C MET A 1 -31.91 -16.38 -7.65
N THR A 2 -32.46 -17.50 -8.11
CA THR A 2 -32.22 -18.83 -7.53
C THR A 2 -31.60 -19.73 -8.58
N LEU A 3 -30.61 -20.54 -8.18
CA LEU A 3 -29.94 -21.50 -9.06
C LEU A 3 -30.27 -22.92 -8.60
N SER A 4 -30.52 -23.80 -9.55
CA SER A 4 -30.61 -25.24 -9.30
C SER A 4 -29.22 -25.83 -9.01
N ALA A 5 -29.17 -27.03 -8.41
CA ALA A 5 -27.91 -27.71 -8.15
C ALA A 5 -27.09 -27.95 -9.43
N ALA A 6 -27.75 -28.31 -10.54
CA ALA A 6 -27.09 -28.50 -11.83
C ALA A 6 -26.48 -27.21 -12.38
N GLU A 7 -27.16 -26.07 -12.22
CA GLU A 7 -26.61 -24.78 -12.59
C GLU A 7 -25.42 -24.39 -11.70
N CYS A 8 -25.48 -24.66 -10.39
CA CYS A 8 -24.34 -24.43 -9.51
C CYS A 8 -23.12 -25.24 -9.93
N SER A 9 -23.28 -26.54 -10.19
CA SER A 9 -22.19 -27.39 -10.68
C SER A 9 -21.63 -26.91 -12.02
N ALA A 10 -22.48 -26.44 -12.94
CA ALA A 10 -22.04 -25.92 -14.23
C ALA A 10 -21.27 -24.59 -14.14
N LEU A 11 -21.37 -23.86 -13.01
CA LEU A 11 -20.70 -22.59 -12.78
C LEU A 11 -19.44 -22.72 -11.91
N GLU A 12 -19.20 -23.89 -11.33
CA GLU A 12 -18.14 -24.14 -10.35
C GLU A 12 -16.75 -23.77 -10.88
N GLU A 13 -16.43 -24.17 -12.12
CA GLU A 13 -15.13 -23.85 -12.74
C GLU A 13 -14.91 -22.33 -12.90
N LEU A 14 -15.95 -21.59 -13.30
CA LEU A 14 -15.87 -20.13 -13.41
C LEU A 14 -15.73 -19.47 -12.03
N ALA A 15 -16.44 -19.98 -11.02
CA ALA A 15 -16.32 -19.47 -9.66
C ALA A 15 -14.91 -19.73 -9.08
N THR A 16 -14.35 -20.92 -9.32
CA THR A 16 -12.97 -21.24 -8.94
C THR A 16 -11.97 -20.28 -9.58
N GLN A 17 -12.12 -20.00 -10.88
CA GLN A 17 -11.26 -19.04 -11.57
C GLN A 17 -11.30 -17.63 -10.94
N TRP A 18 -12.48 -17.17 -10.53
CA TRP A 18 -12.60 -15.90 -9.80
C TRP A 18 -11.78 -15.90 -8.50
N LEU A 19 -11.86 -16.98 -7.73
CA LEU A 19 -11.12 -17.14 -6.48
C LEU A 19 -9.61 -17.23 -6.70
N GLU A 20 -9.16 -17.90 -7.77
CA GLU A 20 -7.75 -17.96 -8.17
C GLU A 20 -7.18 -16.59 -8.55
N LEU A 21 -8.00 -15.73 -9.16
CA LEU A 21 -7.69 -14.32 -9.43
C LEU A 21 -7.80 -13.44 -8.16
N GLY A 22 -8.02 -14.08 -7.02
CA GLY A 22 -8.03 -13.52 -5.66
C GLY A 22 -9.37 -12.93 -5.23
N ALA A 23 -10.43 -13.04 -6.03
CA ALA A 23 -11.75 -12.53 -5.65
C ALA A 23 -12.23 -13.25 -4.38
N ASP A 24 -12.97 -12.55 -3.53
CA ASP A 24 -13.62 -13.18 -2.39
C ASP A 24 -15.08 -13.56 -2.73
N ASP A 25 -15.71 -14.30 -1.81
CA ASP A 25 -17.11 -14.72 -1.97
C ASP A 25 -18.05 -13.52 -2.14
N ALA A 26 -17.75 -12.38 -1.49
CA ALA A 26 -18.57 -11.18 -1.58
C ALA A 26 -18.48 -10.54 -2.97
N ASP A 27 -17.32 -10.58 -3.62
CA ASP A 27 -17.12 -10.13 -4.99
C ASP A 27 -17.91 -10.99 -5.98
N VAL A 28 -17.88 -12.32 -5.82
CA VAL A 28 -18.66 -13.26 -6.64
C VAL A 28 -20.17 -13.00 -6.47
N VAL A 29 -20.64 -12.90 -5.22
CA VAL A 29 -22.05 -12.61 -4.92
C VAL A 29 -22.46 -11.27 -5.52
N ARG A 30 -21.64 -10.22 -5.36
CA ARG A 30 -21.91 -8.89 -5.91
C ARG A 30 -21.96 -8.93 -7.44
N ALA A 31 -21.04 -9.63 -8.10
CA ALA A 31 -21.04 -9.76 -9.55
C ALA A 31 -22.33 -10.40 -10.08
N LEU A 32 -22.81 -11.44 -9.39
CA LEU A 32 -24.04 -12.17 -9.72
C LEU A 32 -25.30 -11.34 -9.43
N THR A 33 -25.35 -10.62 -8.31
CA THR A 33 -26.60 -10.04 -7.78
C THR A 33 -26.74 -8.53 -7.97
N ALA A 34 -25.67 -7.79 -8.23
CA ALA A 34 -25.75 -6.33 -8.36
C ALA A 34 -26.50 -5.92 -9.62
N GLY A 35 -27.52 -5.07 -9.47
CA GLY A 35 -28.31 -4.55 -10.59
C GLY A 35 -29.00 -5.65 -11.39
N LEU A 36 -29.60 -6.64 -10.71
CA LEU A 36 -30.50 -7.58 -11.37
C LEU A 36 -31.73 -6.84 -11.91
N PRO A 37 -32.23 -7.23 -13.09
CA PRO A 37 -33.52 -6.74 -13.57
C PRO A 37 -34.65 -7.20 -12.61
N PRO A 38 -35.83 -6.56 -12.66
CA PRO A 38 -36.97 -6.95 -11.83
C PRO A 38 -37.34 -8.43 -11.97
N ASP A 39 -37.29 -8.94 -13.21
CA ASP A 39 -37.59 -10.32 -13.54
C ASP A 39 -36.41 -11.00 -14.25
N VAL A 40 -36.07 -12.22 -13.81
CA VAL A 40 -35.00 -13.04 -14.38
C VAL A 40 -35.57 -14.39 -14.78
N HIS A 41 -35.77 -14.61 -16.09
CA HIS A 41 -36.33 -15.85 -16.61
C HIS A 41 -35.31 -16.99 -16.73
N SER A 42 -34.01 -16.68 -16.78
CA SER A 42 -32.94 -17.69 -16.85
C SER A 42 -31.78 -17.33 -15.90
N PRO A 43 -31.89 -17.72 -14.62
CA PRO A 43 -30.86 -17.45 -13.62
C PRO A 43 -29.49 -18.01 -13.97
N GLY A 44 -29.38 -19.28 -14.38
CA GLY A 44 -28.10 -19.90 -14.73
C GLY A 44 -27.41 -19.25 -15.92
N ALA A 45 -28.16 -18.92 -16.99
CA ALA A 45 -27.59 -18.25 -18.16
C ALA A 45 -27.09 -16.84 -17.82
N LEU A 46 -27.85 -16.09 -17.02
CA LEU A 46 -27.45 -14.75 -16.58
C LEU A 46 -26.21 -14.82 -15.67
N ALA A 47 -26.17 -15.78 -14.74
CA ALA A 47 -25.03 -15.99 -13.85
C ALA A 47 -23.76 -16.33 -14.63
N ARG A 48 -23.82 -17.29 -15.56
CA ARG A 48 -22.71 -17.65 -16.44
C ARG A 48 -22.17 -16.45 -17.20
N ARG A 49 -23.08 -15.70 -17.85
CA ARG A 49 -22.71 -14.49 -18.61
C ARG A 49 -22.03 -13.47 -17.71
N ARG A 50 -22.53 -13.24 -16.50
CA ARG A 50 -21.93 -12.30 -15.56
C ARG A 50 -20.56 -12.74 -15.07
N LEU A 51 -20.36 -14.02 -14.76
CA LEU A 51 -19.05 -14.54 -14.35
C LEU A 51 -18.01 -14.41 -15.46
N VAL A 52 -18.41 -14.58 -16.72
CA VAL A 52 -17.52 -14.37 -17.87
C VAL A 52 -17.27 -12.88 -18.13
N ASP A 53 -18.34 -12.09 -18.30
CA ASP A 53 -18.23 -10.68 -18.69
C ASP A 53 -17.60 -9.79 -17.61
N LYS A 54 -17.69 -10.20 -16.33
CA LYS A 54 -17.15 -9.46 -15.18
C LYS A 54 -15.91 -10.12 -14.55
N MET A 55 -15.29 -11.07 -15.24
CA MET A 55 -14.10 -11.76 -14.75
C MET A 55 -13.08 -10.73 -14.22
N PRO A 56 -12.60 -10.85 -12.98
CA PRO A 56 -11.60 -9.96 -12.43
C PRO A 56 -10.33 -9.99 -13.30
N PRO A 57 -9.62 -8.86 -13.45
CA PRO A 57 -8.29 -8.91 -14.02
C PRO A 57 -7.35 -9.70 -13.10
N GLU A 58 -6.30 -10.29 -13.68
CA GLU A 58 -5.21 -10.88 -12.91
C GLU A 58 -4.60 -9.81 -12.00
N ARG A 59 -4.63 -10.06 -10.69
CA ARG A 59 -3.97 -9.18 -9.74
C ARG A 59 -2.47 -9.47 -9.78
N PRO A 60 -1.61 -8.43 -9.80
CA PRO A 60 -0.20 -8.66 -9.56
C PRO A 60 -0.08 -9.39 -8.22
N PRO A 61 0.86 -10.35 -8.11
CA PRO A 61 1.08 -11.07 -6.85
C PRO A 61 1.17 -10.03 -5.75
N ALA A 62 0.29 -10.16 -4.74
CA ALA A 62 0.35 -9.29 -3.59
C ALA A 62 1.73 -9.51 -2.98
N ASP A 63 2.63 -8.55 -3.18
CA ASP A 63 3.90 -8.53 -2.47
C ASP A 63 3.51 -8.56 -0.99
N VAL A 64 3.61 -9.73 -0.37
CA VAL A 64 3.43 -9.94 1.07
C VAL A 64 4.42 -9.10 1.89
N ALA A 65 5.38 -8.44 1.22
CA ALA A 65 6.23 -7.41 1.79
C ALA A 65 5.57 -6.01 1.86
N ALA A 66 4.58 -5.70 1.02
CA ALA A 66 3.92 -4.40 0.98
C ALA A 66 2.89 -4.20 2.11
N THR A 67 2.37 -5.28 2.69
CA THR A 67 1.42 -5.23 3.82
C THR A 67 2.05 -4.79 5.14
N ALA A 68 3.37 -4.64 5.20
CA ALA A 68 4.09 -4.22 6.40
C ALA A 68 4.72 -2.83 6.33
N ARG A 69 4.55 -2.07 5.23
CA ARG A 69 5.04 -0.69 5.21
C ARG A 69 3.93 0.21 5.79
N PRO A 70 4.05 0.68 7.05
CA PRO A 70 3.07 1.63 7.57
C PRO A 70 2.99 2.81 6.60
N PRO A 71 1.77 3.29 6.29
CA PRO A 71 1.60 4.42 5.40
C PRO A 71 2.51 5.56 5.87
N LEU A 72 3.25 6.17 4.94
CA LEU A 72 4.13 7.30 5.23
C LEU A 72 3.26 8.50 5.63
N ARG A 73 2.93 8.58 6.91
CA ARG A 73 2.14 9.66 7.51
C ARG A 73 3.07 10.60 8.26
N ILE A 74 2.79 11.89 8.15
CA ILE A 74 3.34 12.93 9.01
C ILE A 74 2.22 13.36 9.95
N VAL A 75 2.53 13.43 11.24
CA VAL A 75 1.64 13.94 12.28
C VAL A 75 2.26 15.18 12.90
N GLU A 76 1.46 15.96 13.62
CA GLU A 76 1.90 17.19 14.27
C GLU A 76 1.71 17.08 15.79
N CYS A 77 2.59 17.74 16.55
CA CYS A 77 2.44 17.87 18.00
C CYS A 77 1.13 18.57 18.35
N THR A 78 0.37 18.04 19.30
CA THR A 78 -0.86 18.69 19.81
C THR A 78 -0.57 20.00 20.56
N VAL A 79 0.68 20.23 20.98
CA VAL A 79 1.11 21.42 21.73
C VAL A 79 1.78 22.45 20.81
N CYS A 80 2.91 22.10 20.19
CA CYS A 80 3.71 23.04 19.41
C CYS A 80 3.54 22.94 17.88
N ARG A 81 2.69 22.02 17.40
CA ARG A 81 2.43 21.78 15.97
C ARG A 81 3.65 21.33 15.15
N ALA A 82 4.75 20.96 15.79
CA ALA A 82 5.92 20.43 15.09
C ALA A 82 5.57 19.15 14.31
N PRO A 83 5.92 19.05 13.01
CA PRO A 83 5.65 17.87 12.20
C PRO A 83 6.67 16.75 12.46
N GLY A 84 6.25 15.49 12.31
CA GLY A 84 7.17 14.35 12.30
C GLY A 84 6.48 13.00 12.14
N ARG A 85 7.25 11.92 12.32
CA ARG A 85 6.73 10.54 12.21
C ARG A 85 5.91 10.16 13.44
N PRO A 86 4.83 9.37 13.33
CA PRO A 86 3.98 8.99 14.46
C PRO A 86 4.73 8.44 15.68
N GLU A 87 5.81 7.69 15.47
CA GLU A 87 6.59 7.06 16.54
C GLU A 87 7.34 8.07 17.42
N ALA A 88 7.53 9.32 16.94
CA ALA A 88 8.14 10.40 17.72
C ALA A 88 7.14 11.11 18.66
N PHE A 89 5.83 10.81 18.54
CA PHE A 89 4.74 11.46 19.28
C PHE A 89 3.94 10.47 20.15
N PRO A 90 4.55 9.72 21.08
CA PRO A 90 3.80 9.06 22.15
C PRO A 90 2.79 10.01 22.80
N GLY A 91 1.50 9.63 22.80
CA GLY A 91 0.40 10.45 23.31
C GLY A 91 0.10 11.72 22.49
N GLY A 92 0.62 11.85 21.26
CA GLY A 92 0.40 13.01 20.39
C GLY A 92 1.28 14.23 20.71
N VAL A 93 2.18 14.13 21.68
CA VAL A 93 3.05 15.23 22.10
C VAL A 93 4.48 14.94 21.63
N CYS A 94 5.22 15.91 21.09
CA CYS A 94 6.61 15.68 20.68
C CYS A 94 7.57 15.61 21.88
N ARG A 95 8.76 15.03 21.66
CA ARG A 95 9.83 14.88 22.68
C ARG A 95 10.11 16.18 23.46
N GLN A 96 10.26 17.29 22.75
CA GLN A 96 10.57 18.59 23.35
C GLN A 96 9.45 19.08 24.27
N CYS A 97 8.18 18.94 23.86
CA CYS A 97 7.03 19.29 24.69
C CYS A 97 6.82 18.32 25.87
N ARG A 98 7.37 17.09 25.80
CA ARG A 98 7.43 16.16 26.93
C ARG A 98 8.58 16.46 27.92
N GLY A 99 9.44 17.43 27.62
CA GLY A 99 10.61 17.75 28.45
C GLY A 99 11.72 16.70 28.40
N GLU A 100 11.70 15.82 27.39
CA GLU A 100 12.72 14.79 27.22
C GLU A 100 14.00 15.39 26.60
N ALA A 101 15.15 14.95 27.12
CA ALA A 101 16.45 15.37 26.61
C ALA A 101 16.64 14.96 25.14
N GLU A 102 17.29 15.82 24.38
CA GLU A 102 17.73 15.50 23.03
C GLU A 102 18.74 14.34 23.09
N PRO A 103 18.55 13.25 22.33
CA PRO A 103 19.55 12.21 22.21
C PRO A 103 20.84 12.85 21.69
N ALA A 104 21.98 12.34 22.18
CA ALA A 104 23.28 12.80 21.73
C ALA A 104 23.33 12.75 20.19
N PRO A 105 23.87 13.79 19.53
CA PRO A 105 23.97 13.79 18.09
C PRO A 105 24.72 12.53 17.64
N SER A 106 24.11 11.76 16.72
CA SER A 106 24.80 10.66 16.04
C SER A 106 26.10 11.22 15.47
N SER A 107 27.22 10.53 15.66
CA SER A 107 28.60 10.89 15.30
C SER A 107 28.73 11.60 13.94
N GLY A 108 28.42 12.88 13.93
CA GLY A 108 28.58 13.79 12.80
C GLY A 108 29.94 14.44 12.87
N VAL A 109 30.34 15.10 11.78
CA VAL A 109 31.51 15.98 11.82
C VAL A 109 31.22 17.07 12.85
N PRO A 110 32.05 17.24 13.89
CA PRO A 110 31.85 18.31 14.85
C PRO A 110 31.85 19.66 14.12
N PRO A 111 31.14 20.69 14.61
CA PRO A 111 30.97 21.96 13.90
C PRO A 111 32.31 22.56 13.40
N ALA A 112 33.35 22.44 14.22
CA ALA A 112 34.71 22.88 13.87
C ALA A 112 35.33 22.15 12.66
N GLY A 113 34.93 20.90 12.40
CA GLY A 113 35.41 20.08 11.29
C GLY A 113 34.64 20.27 9.98
N VAL A 114 33.50 20.99 10.00
CA VAL A 114 32.66 21.19 8.81
C VAL A 114 33.41 21.87 7.65
N PRO A 115 34.21 22.94 7.87
CA PRO A 115 34.96 23.58 6.78
C PRO A 115 35.96 22.63 6.11
N ALA A 116 36.67 21.82 6.90
CA ALA A 116 37.63 20.85 6.39
C ALA A 116 36.95 19.76 5.56
N ARG A 117 35.79 19.26 6.02
CA ARG A 117 35.01 18.27 5.27
C ARG A 117 34.50 18.82 3.94
N ILE A 118 34.01 20.06 3.92
CA ILE A 118 33.56 20.75 2.69
C ILE A 118 34.75 20.91 1.73
N ALA A 119 35.91 21.32 2.22
CA ALA A 119 37.12 21.46 1.39
C ALA A 119 37.53 20.14 0.74
N ALA A 120 37.51 19.04 1.50
CA ALA A 120 37.80 17.70 0.99
C ALA A 120 36.81 17.25 -0.11
N ILE A 121 35.51 17.47 0.09
CA ILE A 121 34.48 17.16 -0.92
C ILE A 121 34.72 17.97 -2.21
N ARG A 122 34.99 19.28 -2.09
CA ARG A 122 35.29 20.14 -3.24
C ARG A 122 36.56 19.73 -3.98
N ALA A 123 37.57 19.21 -3.28
CA ALA A 123 38.78 18.69 -3.91
C ALA A 123 38.47 17.41 -4.70
N ALA A 124 37.76 16.46 -4.09
CA ALA A 124 37.38 15.20 -4.72
C ALA A 124 36.55 15.39 -6.01
N VAL A 125 35.55 16.28 -5.99
CA VAL A 125 34.75 16.60 -7.19
C VAL A 125 35.62 17.17 -8.32
N ARG A 126 36.59 18.03 -7.98
CA ARG A 126 37.51 18.64 -8.96
C ARG A 126 38.53 17.65 -9.53
N THR A 127 38.86 16.58 -8.82
CA THR A 127 39.77 15.54 -9.32
C THR A 127 39.05 14.49 -10.17
N CYS A 128 37.80 14.14 -9.83
CA CYS A 128 36.98 13.21 -10.62
C CYS A 128 36.59 13.78 -12.00
N GLY A 129 36.47 15.11 -12.14
CA GLY A 129 36.20 15.74 -13.43
C GLY A 129 37.41 15.83 -14.38
N ARG A 130 38.57 15.31 -14.01
CA ARG A 130 39.84 15.46 -14.75
C ARG A 130 40.41 14.15 -15.29
N SER A 131 39.72 13.03 -15.08
CA SER A 131 40.11 11.68 -15.49
C SER A 131 39.30 11.16 -16.69
N VAL A 132 38.78 12.06 -17.52
CA VAL A 132 38.14 11.74 -18.81
C VAL A 132 38.88 12.54 -19.88
N ASP A 133 40.13 12.16 -20.15
CA ASP A 133 40.90 12.47 -21.36
C ASP A 133 42.02 11.42 -21.48
#